data_AF-A0AA36UUS5-F1
#
_entry.id   AF-A0AA36UUS5-F1
#
_cell.length_a   1.000
_cell.length_b   1.000
_cell.length_c   1.000
_cell.angle_alpha   90.00
_cell.angle_beta   90.00
_cell.angle_gamma   90.00
#
_symmetry.space_group_name_H-M   'P 1'
#
loop_
_entity.id
_entity.type
_entity.pdbx_description
1 polymer ?
#
loop_
_entity_poly.entity_id
_entity_poly.type
_entity_poly.pdbx_seq_one_letter_code
_entity_poly.pdbx_strand_id
1 'polypeptide(L)'
;MRIVNVLLVVLLVTTCNDTTSKFEATKTTESLLTKTRDAPEQLYSEANKFYEQGDVQGAKSLLIKAIEVDDVHSKELLGVILLKEPKVMDVKRGFSLISEAADDGLASAQFYLGSCLYDDGCGLLENKVLSAYYLTQALNNGEGGAQMLLGFLDEEIGDTAIDEKTYAVELNRYIEQLN
;
A
#
# COMPACT_ATOMS: atom_id res chain seq x y z
N MET A 1 58.20 44.18 -7.62
CA MET A 1 58.22 43.13 -8.68
C MET A 1 57.62 43.76 -9.93
N ARG A 2 58.41 44.15 -10.95
CA ARG A 2 58.93 43.33 -12.08
C ARG A 2 57.78 42.60 -12.80
N ILE A 3 57.45 42.74 -14.08
CA ILE A 3 58.09 43.25 -15.31
C ILE A 3 56.98 43.63 -16.33
N VAL A 4 57.29 44.57 -17.23
CA VAL A 4 56.54 45.03 -18.41
C VAL A 4 56.71 44.09 -19.61
N ASN A 5 55.68 43.84 -20.43
CA ASN A 5 55.69 43.69 -21.91
C ASN A 5 54.42 42.98 -22.40
N VAL A 6 53.49 43.64 -23.11
CA VAL A 6 53.51 44.03 -24.55
C VAL A 6 53.17 42.85 -25.49
N LEU A 7 52.27 43.16 -26.44
CA LEU A 7 51.96 42.53 -27.73
C LEU A 7 50.70 41.63 -27.86
N LEU A 8 49.68 42.27 -28.43
CA LEU A 8 48.66 41.81 -29.37
C LEU A 8 49.10 40.64 -30.29
N VAL A 9 48.30 39.58 -30.43
CA VAL A 9 47.98 38.92 -31.72
C VAL A 9 46.62 38.21 -31.63
N VAL A 10 45.65 38.71 -32.40
CA VAL A 10 44.46 37.97 -32.82
C VAL A 10 44.90 37.03 -33.95
N LEU A 11 44.72 35.72 -33.79
CA LEU A 11 44.67 34.80 -34.92
C LEU A 11 43.52 33.82 -34.71
N LEU A 12 42.40 34.17 -35.35
CA LEU A 12 41.40 33.21 -35.80
C LEU A 12 42.10 32.24 -36.75
N VAL A 13 42.20 30.97 -36.37
CA VAL A 13 42.44 29.90 -37.33
C VAL A 13 41.35 28.86 -37.14
N THR A 14 40.32 28.99 -37.97
CA THR A 14 39.40 27.92 -38.30
C THR A 14 40.13 26.90 -39.16
N THR A 15 40.40 25.71 -38.62
CA THR A 15 40.55 24.48 -39.40
C THR A 15 40.23 23.27 -38.53
N CYS A 16 39.23 22.46 -38.93
CA CYS A 16 39.13 21.05 -38.52
C CYS A 16 40.43 20.31 -38.87
N ASN A 17 40.94 19.44 -37.99
CA ASN A 17 40.73 17.98 -38.10
C ASN A 17 41.69 17.18 -37.16
N ASP A 18 41.08 16.24 -36.43
CA ASP A 18 41.58 14.97 -35.85
C ASP A 18 42.92 14.86 -35.09
N THR A 19 42.85 14.52 -33.79
CA THR A 19 43.29 13.19 -33.27
C THR A 19 42.99 13.02 -31.76
N THR A 20 42.19 12.01 -31.44
CA THR A 20 42.27 11.10 -30.28
C THR A 20 42.73 11.64 -28.91
N SER A 21 41.83 11.61 -27.92
CA SER A 21 41.99 10.84 -26.66
C SER A 21 41.02 11.34 -25.59
N LYS A 22 40.38 10.37 -24.91
CA LYS A 22 39.62 10.47 -23.64
C LYS A 22 38.35 11.30 -23.69
N PHE A 23 37.21 10.61 -23.78
CA PHE A 23 36.08 10.80 -22.87
C PHE A 23 35.10 9.62 -23.05
N GLU A 24 35.58 8.42 -22.77
CA GLU A 24 34.70 7.37 -22.25
C GLU A 24 34.51 7.62 -20.74
N ALA A 25 33.36 7.18 -20.22
CA ALA A 25 32.96 7.19 -18.80
C ALA A 25 32.13 8.38 -18.27
N THR A 26 31.14 8.86 -19.02
CA THR A 26 29.99 9.56 -18.40
C THR A 26 28.60 9.13 -18.89
N LYS A 27 28.48 8.32 -19.94
CA LYS A 27 27.16 7.89 -20.46
C LYS A 27 26.67 6.52 -19.99
N THR A 28 27.50 5.77 -19.27
CA THR A 28 27.15 4.40 -18.82
C THR A 28 26.84 4.35 -17.32
N THR A 29 27.24 5.36 -16.55
CA THR A 29 27.05 5.38 -15.08
C THR A 29 25.66 5.83 -14.65
N GLU A 30 24.96 6.66 -15.44
CA GLU A 30 23.54 6.97 -15.18
C GLU A 30 22.60 5.79 -15.48
N SER A 31 22.99 4.89 -16.38
CA SER A 31 22.21 3.68 -16.70
C SER A 31 22.33 2.57 -15.65
N LEU A 32 23.24 2.69 -14.69
CA LEU A 32 23.55 1.65 -13.69
C LEU A 32 23.23 2.07 -12.24
N LEU A 33 22.84 3.32 -12.01
CA LEU A 33 22.54 3.87 -10.67
C LEU A 33 21.05 4.05 -10.36
N THR A 34 20.15 3.78 -11.30
CA THR A 34 18.73 3.54 -11.00
C THR A 34 18.48 2.05 -10.95
N LYS A 35 18.97 1.39 -9.91
CA LYS A 35 18.27 0.21 -9.38
C LYS A 35 16.93 0.77 -8.90
N THR A 36 15.95 0.80 -9.79
CA THR A 36 14.65 1.41 -9.59
C THR A 36 14.12 0.94 -8.24
N ARG A 37 13.86 1.87 -7.32
CA ARG A 37 12.81 1.59 -6.32
C ARG A 37 11.58 1.44 -7.19
N ASP A 38 11.16 0.20 -7.41
CA ASP A 38 9.94 -0.08 -8.16
C ASP A 38 8.83 0.76 -7.53
N ALA A 39 8.10 1.52 -8.34
CA ALA A 39 7.08 2.41 -7.82
C ALA A 39 6.04 1.57 -7.05
N PRO A 40 5.44 2.08 -5.96
CA PRO A 40 4.48 1.31 -5.16
C PRO A 40 3.36 0.68 -6.02
N GLU A 41 2.85 1.42 -7.00
CA GLU A 41 1.86 0.95 -7.97
C GLU A 41 2.35 -0.23 -8.85
N GLN A 42 3.64 -0.25 -9.21
CA GLN A 42 4.23 -1.34 -9.98
C GLN A 42 4.31 -2.62 -9.15
N LEU A 43 4.74 -2.50 -7.89
CA LEU A 43 4.82 -3.62 -6.96
C LEU A 43 3.42 -4.21 -6.69
N TYR A 44 2.41 -3.35 -6.50
CA TYR A 44 1.02 -3.75 -6.35
C TYR A 44 0.48 -4.46 -7.61
N SER A 45 0.70 -3.89 -8.79
CA SER A 45 0.26 -4.49 -10.06
C SER A 45 0.91 -5.85 -10.32
N GLU A 46 2.20 -5.98 -10.02
CA GLU A 46 2.93 -7.24 -10.16
C GLU A 46 2.45 -8.27 -9.13
N ALA A 47 2.26 -7.87 -7.87
CA ALA A 47 1.71 -8.74 -6.84
C ALA A 47 0.34 -9.33 -7.23
N ASN A 48 -0.55 -8.51 -7.81
CA ASN A 48 -1.84 -8.98 -8.31
C ASN A 48 -1.68 -10.06 -9.39
N LYS A 49 -0.75 -9.89 -10.34
CA LYS A 49 -0.51 -10.90 -11.38
C LYS A 49 -0.01 -12.22 -10.78
N PHE A 50 0.89 -12.17 -9.80
CA PHE A 50 1.34 -13.37 -9.09
C PHE A 50 0.17 -14.04 -8.35
N TYR A 51 -0.70 -13.26 -7.72
CA TYR A 51 -1.86 -13.78 -7.01
C TYR A 51 -2.88 -14.43 -7.96
N GLU A 52 -3.19 -13.79 -9.09
CA GLU A 52 -4.03 -14.34 -10.17
C GLU A 52 -3.49 -15.65 -10.75
N GLN A 53 -2.16 -15.82 -10.77
CA GLN A 53 -1.49 -17.04 -11.22
C GLN A 53 -1.43 -18.13 -10.13
N GLY A 54 -1.91 -17.85 -8.93
CA GLY A 54 -1.88 -18.76 -7.77
C GLY A 54 -0.54 -18.80 -7.04
N ASP A 55 0.41 -17.94 -7.40
CA ASP A 55 1.66 -17.77 -6.65
C ASP A 55 1.46 -16.78 -5.49
N VAL A 56 0.80 -17.30 -4.46
CA VAL A 56 0.48 -16.56 -3.23
C VAL A 56 1.74 -16.05 -2.52
N GLN A 57 2.85 -16.79 -2.57
CA GLN A 57 4.10 -16.39 -1.90
C GLN A 57 4.80 -15.25 -2.66
N GLY A 58 4.83 -15.32 -3.99
CA GLY A 58 5.32 -14.25 -4.86
C GLY A 58 4.55 -12.94 -4.63
N ALA A 59 3.22 -13.03 -4.62
CA ALA A 59 2.35 -11.88 -4.32
C ALA A 59 2.64 -11.27 -2.94
N LYS A 60 2.66 -12.09 -1.89
CA LYS A 60 2.96 -11.65 -0.52
C LYS A 60 4.31 -10.93 -0.41
N SER A 61 5.35 -11.46 -1.04
CA SER A 61 6.69 -10.88 -1.03
C SER A 61 6.72 -9.48 -1.66
N LEU A 62 6.01 -9.28 -2.76
CA LEU A 62 5.92 -7.98 -3.44
C LEU A 62 5.10 -6.97 -2.64
N LEU A 63 3.99 -7.40 -2.04
CA LEU A 63 3.14 -6.52 -1.23
C LEU A 63 3.86 -6.01 0.01
N ILE A 64 4.68 -6.85 0.66
CA ILE A 64 5.51 -6.40 1.80
C ILE A 64 6.44 -5.27 1.37
N LYS A 65 7.08 -5.38 0.20
CA LYS A 65 7.93 -4.31 -0.35
C LYS A 65 7.14 -3.05 -0.70
N ALA A 66 5.92 -3.20 -1.20
CA ALA A 66 5.06 -2.06 -1.53
C ALA A 66 4.59 -1.31 -0.27
N ILE A 67 4.34 -2.03 0.84
CA ILE A 67 3.98 -1.42 2.12
C ILE A 67 5.16 -0.63 2.73
N GLU A 68 6.41 -1.05 2.51
CA GLU A 68 7.60 -0.28 2.94
C GLU A 68 7.69 1.11 2.29
N VAL A 69 6.95 1.34 1.21
CA VAL A 69 6.84 2.63 0.53
C VAL A 69 5.44 3.25 0.63
N ASP A 70 4.68 2.82 1.66
CA ASP A 70 3.38 3.35 2.11
C ASP A 70 2.23 3.25 1.09
N ASP A 71 2.14 2.12 0.37
CA ASP A 71 1.00 1.84 -0.49
C ASP A 71 -0.19 1.24 0.28
N VAL A 72 -1.28 2.02 0.37
CA VAL A 72 -2.50 1.63 1.10
C VAL A 72 -3.20 0.42 0.47
N HIS A 73 -3.25 0.34 -0.86
CA HIS A 73 -3.88 -0.79 -1.57
C HIS A 73 -3.13 -2.10 -1.31
N SER A 74 -1.80 -2.04 -1.13
CA SER A 74 -1.00 -3.21 -0.77
C SER A 74 -1.24 -3.67 0.67
N LYS A 75 -1.52 -2.74 1.60
CA LYS A 75 -1.97 -3.10 2.97
C LYS A 75 -3.27 -3.90 2.90
N GLU A 76 -4.27 -3.40 2.17
CA GLU A 76 -5.54 -4.09 1.96
C GLU A 76 -5.33 -5.48 1.35
N LEU A 77 -4.69 -5.57 0.18
CA LEU A 77 -4.53 -6.83 -0.53
C LEU A 77 -3.72 -7.87 0.25
N LEU A 78 -2.63 -7.44 0.90
CA LEU A 78 -1.87 -8.36 1.76
C LEU A 78 -2.73 -8.83 2.94
N GLY A 79 -3.48 -7.92 3.56
CA GLY A 79 -4.42 -8.25 4.62
C GLY A 79 -5.42 -9.32 4.20
N VAL A 80 -6.08 -9.13 3.05
CA VAL A 80 -7.03 -10.08 2.47
C VAL A 80 -6.38 -11.45 2.23
N ILE A 81 -5.17 -11.47 1.65
CA ILE A 81 -4.41 -12.70 1.40
C ILE A 81 -4.12 -13.44 2.72
N LEU A 82 -3.67 -12.73 3.75
CA LEU A 82 -3.35 -13.33 5.06
C LEU A 82 -4.60 -13.83 5.81
N LEU A 83 -5.80 -13.38 5.45
CA LEU A 83 -7.05 -13.85 6.02
C LEU A 83 -7.63 -15.06 5.27
N LYS A 84 -7.51 -15.07 3.94
CA LYS A 84 -8.20 -16.06 3.09
C LYS A 84 -7.33 -17.23 2.64
N GLU A 85 -6.01 -17.05 2.52
CA GLU A 85 -5.13 -18.05 1.92
C GLU A 85 -4.52 -18.98 2.98
N PRO A 86 -4.93 -20.27 3.07
CA PRO A 86 -4.46 -21.16 4.14
C PRO A 86 -2.94 -21.35 4.18
N LYS A 87 -2.26 -21.19 3.04
CA LYS A 87 -0.80 -21.37 2.91
C LYS A 87 0.01 -20.25 3.56
N VAL A 88 -0.56 -19.08 3.75
CA VAL A 88 0.12 -17.89 4.28
C VAL A 88 -0.65 -17.22 5.41
N MET A 89 -1.72 -17.87 5.88
CA MET A 89 -2.68 -17.32 6.82
C MET A 89 -2.00 -16.79 8.08
N ASP A 90 -2.36 -15.56 8.45
CA ASP A 90 -1.95 -14.88 9.67
C ASP A 90 -3.07 -13.92 10.04
N VAL A 91 -4.01 -14.39 10.86
CA VAL A 91 -5.25 -13.66 11.14
C VAL A 91 -4.96 -12.32 11.81
N LYS A 92 -4.05 -12.31 12.79
CA LYS A 92 -3.68 -11.10 13.52
C LYS A 92 -3.03 -10.07 12.61
N ARG A 93 -2.07 -10.49 11.77
CA ARG A 93 -1.42 -9.57 10.83
C ARG A 93 -2.39 -9.13 9.73
N GLY A 94 -3.25 -10.03 9.26
CA GLY A 94 -4.30 -9.73 8.29
C GLY A 94 -5.24 -8.64 8.79
N PHE A 95 -5.81 -8.83 9.99
CA PHE A 95 -6.66 -7.82 10.64
C PHE A 95 -5.95 -6.47 10.80
N SER A 96 -4.70 -6.46 11.28
CA SER A 96 -3.90 -5.24 11.44
C SER A 96 -3.78 -4.47 10.13
N LEU A 97 -3.41 -5.13 9.04
CA LEU A 97 -3.16 -4.48 7.76
C LEU A 97 -4.43 -3.90 7.13
N ILE A 98 -5.56 -4.61 7.23
CA ILE A 98 -6.84 -4.09 6.71
C ILE A 98 -7.34 -2.94 7.59
N SER A 99 -7.16 -3.03 8.91
CA SER A 99 -7.50 -1.92 9.83
C SER A 99 -6.67 -0.67 9.51
N GLU A 100 -5.37 -0.82 9.29
CA GLU A 100 -4.50 0.27 8.85
C GLU A 100 -4.97 0.89 7.51
N ALA A 101 -5.34 0.06 6.53
CA ALA A 101 -5.89 0.56 5.26
C ALA A 101 -7.25 1.27 5.43
N ALA A 102 -8.09 0.77 6.34
CA ALA A 102 -9.37 1.37 6.67
C ALA A 102 -9.20 2.73 7.38
N ASP A 103 -8.22 2.84 8.27
CA ASP A 103 -7.83 4.08 8.97
C ASP A 103 -7.25 5.12 8.01
N ASP A 104 -6.56 4.67 6.95
CA ASP A 104 -6.10 5.52 5.83
C ASP A 104 -7.27 6.01 4.94
N GLY A 105 -8.52 5.63 5.25
CA GLY A 105 -9.74 6.09 4.59
C GLY A 105 -10.13 5.28 3.35
N LEU A 106 -9.50 4.12 3.12
CA LEU A 106 -9.83 3.28 1.97
C LEU A 106 -11.21 2.62 2.17
N ALA A 107 -12.20 3.10 1.43
CA ALA A 107 -13.60 2.66 1.56
C ALA A 107 -13.76 1.14 1.32
N SER A 108 -12.97 0.56 0.40
CA SER A 108 -12.97 -0.88 0.15
C SER A 108 -12.44 -1.69 1.33
N ALA A 109 -11.41 -1.22 2.02
CA ALA A 109 -10.88 -1.86 3.23
C ALA A 109 -11.88 -1.76 4.39
N GLN A 110 -12.52 -0.59 4.57
CA GLN A 110 -13.58 -0.40 5.55
C GLN A 110 -14.76 -1.37 5.30
N PHE A 111 -15.22 -1.48 4.05
CA PHE A 111 -16.30 -2.39 3.70
C PHE A 111 -15.90 -3.86 3.85
N TYR A 112 -14.70 -4.23 3.41
CA TYR A 112 -14.19 -5.59 3.55
C TYR A 112 -14.13 -5.98 5.03
N LEU A 113 -13.50 -5.16 5.87
CA LEU A 113 -13.38 -5.42 7.30
C LEU A 113 -14.75 -5.49 7.97
N GLY A 114 -15.63 -4.53 7.67
CA GLY A 114 -17.00 -4.52 8.17
C GLY A 114 -17.79 -5.77 7.80
N SER A 115 -17.70 -6.22 6.54
CA SER A 115 -18.37 -7.42 6.05
C SER A 115 -17.82 -8.70 6.70
N CYS A 116 -16.50 -8.80 6.87
CA CYS A 116 -15.86 -9.93 7.52
C CYS A 116 -16.11 -10.00 9.04
N LEU A 117 -16.46 -8.88 9.67
CA LEU A 117 -16.88 -8.83 11.07
C LEU A 117 -18.38 -9.07 11.25
N TYR A 118 -19.17 -8.96 10.18
CA TYR A 118 -20.60 -9.26 10.17
C TYR A 118 -20.89 -10.77 10.16
N ASP A 119 -20.09 -11.52 9.39
CA ASP A 119 -20.19 -12.96 9.24
C ASP A 119 -18.78 -13.59 9.14
N ASP A 120 -18.61 -14.84 9.59
CA ASP A 120 -17.33 -15.58 9.72
C ASP A 120 -16.73 -16.01 8.36
N GLY A 121 -17.02 -15.26 7.29
CA GLY A 121 -16.66 -15.62 5.91
C GLY A 121 -15.20 -15.39 5.54
N CYS A 122 -14.42 -14.71 6.39
CA CYS A 122 -13.06 -14.26 6.07
C CYS A 122 -11.99 -14.73 7.05
N GLY A 123 -12.29 -15.65 7.98
CA GLY A 123 -11.34 -16.08 9.01
C GLY A 123 -11.14 -15.06 10.15
N LEU A 124 -12.03 -14.07 10.25
CA LEU A 124 -12.15 -13.15 11.37
C LEU A 124 -13.32 -13.58 12.24
N LEU A 125 -13.14 -13.51 13.57
CA LEU A 125 -14.24 -13.70 14.50
C LEU A 125 -15.29 -12.61 14.27
N GLU A 126 -16.56 -12.96 14.35
CA GLU A 126 -17.68 -12.04 14.24
C GLU A 126 -17.62 -10.97 15.35
N ASN A 127 -17.86 -9.71 14.99
CA ASN A 127 -18.08 -8.63 15.93
C ASN A 127 -18.99 -7.57 15.28
N LYS A 128 -20.30 -7.67 15.54
CA LYS A 128 -21.32 -6.79 14.95
C LYS A 128 -21.13 -5.31 15.28
N VAL A 129 -20.55 -4.98 16.45
CA VAL A 129 -20.29 -3.59 16.83
C VAL A 129 -19.16 -3.00 15.98
N LEU A 130 -18.03 -3.71 15.85
CA LEU A 130 -16.95 -3.28 14.96
C LEU A 130 -17.39 -3.31 13.50
N SER A 131 -18.23 -4.27 13.11
CA SER A 131 -18.83 -4.33 11.78
C SER A 131 -19.64 -3.05 11.47
N ALA A 132 -20.56 -2.66 12.35
CA ALA A 132 -21.37 -1.45 12.19
C ALA A 132 -20.49 -0.20 12.08
N TYR A 133 -19.43 -0.10 12.89
CA TYR A 133 -18.48 1.01 12.83
C TYR A 133 -17.80 1.10 11.45
N TYR A 134 -17.15 0.03 10.99
CA TYR A 134 -16.44 0.05 9.71
C TYR A 134 -17.36 0.21 8.51
N LEU A 135 -18.55 -0.41 8.53
CA LEU A 135 -19.55 -0.25 7.46
C LEU A 135 -20.09 1.18 7.40
N THR A 136 -20.26 1.86 8.54
CA THR A 136 -20.64 3.27 8.58
C THR A 136 -19.58 4.14 7.92
N GLN A 137 -18.30 3.90 8.21
CA GLN A 137 -17.19 4.61 7.56
C GLN A 137 -17.13 4.33 6.06
N ALA A 138 -17.30 3.07 5.66
CA ALA A 138 -17.33 2.69 4.26
C ALA A 138 -18.45 3.43 3.50
N LEU A 139 -19.67 3.47 4.07
CA LEU A 139 -20.80 4.18 3.50
C LEU A 139 -20.51 5.69 3.36
N ASN A 140 -19.93 6.29 4.40
CA ASN A 140 -19.55 7.71 4.40
C ASN A 140 -18.48 8.03 3.35
N ASN A 141 -17.59 7.10 3.06
CA ASN A 141 -16.55 7.21 2.04
C ASN A 141 -17.00 6.72 0.65
N GLY A 142 -18.30 6.50 0.46
CA GLY A 142 -18.92 6.25 -0.85
C GLY A 142 -19.09 4.79 -1.23
N GLU A 143 -18.81 3.84 -0.33
CA GLU A 143 -19.08 2.43 -0.55
C GLU A 143 -20.54 2.10 -0.25
N GLY A 144 -21.40 2.31 -1.25
CA GLY A 144 -22.84 2.10 -1.15
C GLY A 144 -23.25 0.67 -0.79
N GLY A 145 -22.38 -0.33 -1.04
CA GLY A 145 -22.63 -1.71 -0.65
C GLY A 145 -22.83 -1.89 0.87
N ALA A 146 -22.25 -1.00 1.68
CA ALA A 146 -22.37 -1.04 3.14
C ALA A 146 -23.79 -0.80 3.66
N GLN A 147 -24.63 -0.06 2.91
CA GLN A 147 -25.97 0.32 3.35
C GLN A 147 -26.86 -0.91 3.67
N MET A 148 -26.75 -1.96 2.87
CA MET A 148 -27.56 -3.17 3.06
C MET A 148 -27.18 -3.90 4.36
N LEU A 149 -25.88 -4.06 4.62
CA LEU A 149 -25.38 -4.72 5.82
C LEU A 149 -25.70 -3.91 7.09
N LEU A 150 -25.61 -2.58 7.01
CA LEU A 150 -26.05 -1.71 8.11
C LEU A 150 -27.54 -1.87 8.42
N GLY A 151 -28.39 -2.05 7.41
CA GLY A 151 -29.81 -2.33 7.61
C GLY A 151 -30.04 -3.64 8.38
N PHE A 152 -29.33 -4.72 8.03
CA PHE A 152 -29.42 -5.98 8.78
C PHE A 152 -28.87 -5.85 10.20
N LEU A 153 -27.76 -5.14 10.38
CA LEU A 153 -27.21 -4.86 11.70
C LEU A 153 -28.18 -4.07 12.57
N ASP A 154 -28.87 -3.07 12.03
CA ASP A 154 -29.85 -2.28 12.76
C ASP A 154 -31.00 -3.17 13.30
N GLU A 155 -31.45 -4.14 12.51
CA GLU A 155 -32.46 -5.12 12.94
C GLU A 155 -31.93 -6.07 14.05
N GLU A 156 -30.63 -6.38 14.04
CA GLU A 156 -30.02 -7.37 14.95
C GLU A 156 -29.51 -6.77 16.27
N ILE A 157 -28.85 -5.61 16.22
CA ILE A 157 -28.22 -4.96 17.39
C ILE A 157 -28.94 -3.67 17.82
N GLY A 158 -29.87 -3.16 17.01
CA GLY A 158 -30.78 -2.06 17.36
C GLY A 158 -30.21 -0.65 17.23
N ASP A 159 -28.89 -0.47 17.28
CA ASP A 159 -28.23 0.81 17.02
C ASP A 159 -26.88 0.58 16.32
N THR A 160 -26.75 1.12 15.12
CA THR A 160 -25.52 1.06 14.31
C THR A 160 -24.64 2.31 14.46
N ALA A 161 -25.09 3.32 15.20
CA ALA A 161 -24.33 4.53 15.48
C ALA A 161 -23.31 4.28 16.61
N ILE A 162 -22.17 3.68 16.25
CA ILE A 162 -21.11 3.35 17.19
C ILE A 162 -20.23 4.57 17.46
N ASP A 163 -20.20 5.03 18.71
CA ASP A 163 -19.29 6.11 19.13
C ASP A 163 -17.84 5.62 19.27
N GLU A 164 -16.89 6.56 19.19
CA GLU A 164 -15.44 6.29 19.29
C GLU A 164 -15.05 5.54 20.57
N LYS A 165 -15.75 5.80 21.67
CA LYS A 165 -15.47 5.16 22.95
C LYS A 165 -15.85 3.68 22.91
N THR A 166 -17.00 3.37 22.35
CA THR A 166 -17.52 2.02 22.19
C THR A 166 -16.66 1.25 21.20
N TYR A 167 -16.32 1.86 20.06
CA TYR A 167 -15.36 1.32 19.10
C TYR A 167 -14.04 0.94 19.78
N ALA A 168 -13.41 1.87 20.51
CA ALA A 168 -12.13 1.62 21.16
C ALA A 168 -12.19 0.47 22.20
N VAL A 169 -13.30 0.35 22.94
CA VAL A 169 -13.48 -0.75 23.91
C VAL A 169 -13.62 -2.09 23.19
N GLU A 170 -14.47 -2.17 22.17
CA GLU A 170 -14.67 -3.42 21.43
C GLU A 170 -13.44 -3.82 20.62
N LEU A 171 -12.71 -2.86 20.04
CA LEU A 171 -11.48 -3.11 19.31
C LEU A 171 -10.41 -3.74 20.21
N ASN A 172 -10.23 -3.22 21.42
CA ASN A 172 -9.26 -3.77 22.37
C ASN A 172 -9.60 -5.22 22.74
N ARG A 173 -10.88 -5.49 23.06
CA ARG A 173 -11.34 -6.86 23.34
C ARG A 173 -11.14 -7.80 22.16
N TYR A 174 -11.41 -7.30 20.95
CA TYR A 174 -11.25 -8.08 19.73
C TYR A 174 -9.78 -8.45 19.48
N ILE A 175 -8.88 -7.49 19.61
CA ILE A 175 -7.43 -7.71 19.45
C ILE A 175 -6.91 -8.70 20.50
N GLU A 176 -7.44 -8.68 21.73
CA GLU A 176 -7.10 -9.68 22.76
C GLU A 176 -7.48 -11.11 22.34
N GLN A 177 -8.58 -11.29 21.61
CA GLN A 177 -9.02 -12.61 21.12
C GLN A 177 -8.19 -13.12 19.94
N LEU A 178 -7.48 -12.23 19.23
CA LEU A 178 -6.58 -12.61 18.12
C LEU A 178 -5.18 -13.05 18.60
N ASN A 179 -4.87 -12.97 19.90
CA ASN A 179 -3.58 -13.33 20.51
C ASN A 179 -3.57 -14.75 21.07
#